data_AF-A0A1J5D274-F1
#
_entry.id   AF-A0A1J5D274-F1
#
_cell.length_a   1.000
_cell.length_b   1.000
_cell.length_c   1.000
_cell.angle_alpha   90.00
_cell.angle_beta   90.00
_cell.angle_gamma   90.00
#
_symmetry.space_group_name_H-M   'P 1'
#
loop_
_entity.id
_entity.type
_entity.pdbx_description
1 polymer ?
#
loop_
_entity_poly.entity_id
_entity_poly.type
_entity_poly.pdbx_seq_one_letter_code
_entity_poly.pdbx_strand_id
1 'polypeptide(L)'
;MIMRGKELIKQIQEIRSSKVIAYITGDRQPIGSIIAEDAVRPLYDHLLSTGKKGKIDLLLYSRGGDVSVPWRIVSMFREFCDEFSILVPYKAHSAATLISLGADKVIMGKKAELSPIDPTLRRMAAGEITGPPQEISVEDVNSYISFVRERANINDQSALAQMTAILANNLAPLTLGSVNRQNSHIRLVARKLLTSRKEKLDEAKINSIIETLTEKIYSHGHAIGRKEAQEIGLPIEMPEEPVETTLWNLYLKYEEFLKFDEPLDPLVALIGKEEEHLEKIPIALIESENKMHIFTTRIDFKRKRQVPANPQINLNLGLNLPPNIKPEEIPQQVQQIIQQMINQIAQNAQRLVQQEIIRQSPEVGVDIRVYGGKWEVM
;
A
#
# COMPACT_ATOMS: atom_id res chain seq x y z
N MET A 1 -6.26 -25.18 -13.08
CA MET A 1 -5.57 -23.92 -12.75
C MET A 1 -6.35 -22.81 -13.44
N ILE A 2 -7.09 -22.00 -12.68
CA ILE A 2 -8.15 -21.15 -13.25
C ILE A 2 -7.61 -19.72 -13.36
N MET A 3 -7.13 -19.34 -14.55
CA MET A 3 -6.92 -17.93 -14.91
C MET A 3 -8.27 -17.23 -14.85
N ARG A 4 -8.36 -16.11 -14.13
CA ARG A 4 -9.65 -15.50 -13.74
C ARG A 4 -10.17 -14.58 -14.84
N GLY A 5 -9.27 -13.77 -15.38
CA GLY A 5 -9.52 -12.77 -16.40
C GLY A 5 -9.40 -13.30 -17.83
N LYS A 6 -8.77 -14.47 -18.05
CA LYS A 6 -8.40 -14.99 -19.38
C LYS A 6 -9.40 -14.72 -20.51
N GLU A 7 -10.65 -15.16 -20.38
CA GLU A 7 -11.63 -15.04 -21.47
C GLU A 7 -11.98 -13.57 -21.76
N LEU A 8 -12.06 -12.72 -20.74
CA LEU A 8 -12.31 -11.29 -20.91
C LEU A 8 -11.07 -10.57 -21.47
N ILE A 9 -9.86 -10.96 -21.02
CA ILE A 9 -8.60 -10.50 -21.61
C ILE A 9 -8.58 -10.81 -23.10
N LYS A 10 -8.91 -12.05 -23.48
CA LYS A 10 -8.95 -12.48 -24.88
C LYS A 10 -9.95 -11.67 -25.71
N GLN A 11 -11.15 -11.42 -25.18
CA GLN A 11 -12.14 -10.55 -25.83
C GLN A 11 -11.62 -9.13 -26.04
N ILE A 12 -10.96 -8.53 -25.04
CA ILE A 12 -10.36 -7.18 -25.19
C ILE A 12 -9.27 -7.20 -26.26
N GLN A 13 -8.40 -8.22 -26.27
CA GLN A 13 -7.35 -8.38 -27.29
C GLN A 13 -7.92 -8.47 -28.70
N GLU A 14 -9.03 -9.21 -28.88
CA GLU A 14 -9.72 -9.35 -30.17
C GLU A 14 -10.32 -8.02 -30.63
N ILE A 15 -11.05 -7.32 -29.75
CA ILE A 15 -11.71 -6.06 -30.10
C ILE A 15 -10.68 -4.94 -30.38
N ARG A 16 -9.62 -4.87 -29.58
CA ARG A 16 -8.61 -3.80 -29.69
C ARG A 16 -7.44 -4.14 -30.62
N SER A 17 -7.34 -5.39 -31.08
CA SER A 17 -6.19 -5.88 -31.85
C SER A 17 -4.87 -5.58 -31.13
N SER A 18 -4.82 -5.88 -29.83
CA SER A 18 -3.68 -5.63 -28.94
C SER A 18 -3.37 -6.87 -28.09
N LYS A 19 -2.21 -6.87 -27.43
CA LYS A 19 -1.93 -7.77 -26.30
C LYS A 19 -2.29 -7.09 -25.00
N VAL A 20 -2.94 -7.81 -24.09
CA VAL A 20 -3.44 -7.24 -22.84
C VAL A 20 -2.70 -7.86 -21.66
N ILE A 21 -2.18 -7.01 -20.79
CA ILE A 21 -1.67 -7.35 -19.47
C ILE A 21 -2.50 -6.57 -18.46
N ALA A 22 -3.05 -7.24 -17.44
CA ALA A 22 -3.71 -6.59 -16.32
C ALA A 22 -2.72 -6.48 -15.16
N TYR A 23 -2.64 -5.32 -14.53
CA TYR A 23 -1.90 -5.09 -13.29
C TYR A 23 -2.80 -4.39 -12.28
N ILE A 24 -3.14 -5.12 -11.22
CA ILE A 24 -4.09 -4.68 -10.20
C ILE A 24 -3.41 -4.69 -8.84
N THR A 25 -3.39 -3.54 -8.18
CA THR A 25 -2.99 -3.43 -6.77
C THR A 25 -4.24 -3.35 -5.90
N GLY A 26 -4.30 -4.16 -4.86
CA GLY A 26 -5.48 -4.30 -4.02
C GLY A 26 -5.76 -3.10 -3.13
N ASP A 27 -7.05 -2.82 -2.94
CA ASP A 27 -7.59 -1.71 -2.13
C ASP A 27 -8.41 -2.20 -0.92
N ARG A 28 -8.24 -3.47 -0.54
CA ARG A 28 -8.96 -4.06 0.60
C ARG A 28 -8.49 -3.43 1.90
N GLN A 29 -9.37 -2.89 2.73
CA GLN A 29 -8.96 -2.33 4.02
C GLN A 29 -8.86 -3.44 5.10
N PRO A 30 -7.88 -3.39 6.03
CA PRO A 30 -6.76 -2.44 6.13
C PRO A 30 -5.53 -2.87 5.29
N ILE A 31 -5.67 -3.85 4.41
CA ILE A 31 -4.58 -4.51 3.67
C ILE A 31 -4.60 -4.22 2.16
N GLY A 32 -3.94 -3.12 1.77
CA GLY A 32 -3.74 -2.79 0.38
C GLY A 32 -2.41 -3.31 -0.19
N SER A 33 -2.26 -3.15 -1.50
CA SER A 33 -0.94 -3.11 -2.14
C SER A 33 -0.81 -1.84 -2.98
N ILE A 34 0.43 -1.53 -3.33
CA ILE A 34 0.79 -0.33 -4.10
C ILE A 34 1.68 -0.74 -5.28
N ILE A 35 1.86 0.17 -6.22
CA ILE A 35 2.90 0.02 -7.24
C ILE A 35 4.26 0.08 -6.55
N ALA A 36 5.01 -1.01 -6.64
CA ALA A 36 6.34 -1.14 -6.04
C ALA A 36 7.33 -1.80 -7.01
N GLU A 37 8.62 -1.70 -6.67
CA GLU A 37 9.73 -2.21 -7.49
C GLU A 37 9.64 -3.72 -7.72
N ASP A 38 9.10 -4.47 -6.75
CA ASP A 38 8.98 -5.92 -6.83
C ASP A 38 8.06 -6.41 -7.98
N ALA A 39 7.15 -5.57 -8.46
CA ALA A 39 6.25 -5.88 -9.57
C ALA A 39 6.92 -5.78 -10.94
N VAL A 40 8.06 -5.07 -11.06
CA VAL A 40 8.77 -4.87 -12.33
C VAL A 40 9.21 -6.20 -12.92
N ARG A 41 9.73 -7.12 -12.10
CA ARG A 41 10.18 -8.43 -12.58
C ARG A 41 9.02 -9.31 -13.06
N PRO A 42 7.94 -9.53 -12.29
CA PRO A 42 6.75 -10.22 -12.80
C PRO A 42 6.20 -9.60 -14.09
N LEU A 43 6.08 -8.27 -14.17
CA LEU A 43 5.63 -7.60 -15.41
C LEU A 43 6.53 -7.94 -16.62
N TYR A 44 7.85 -7.96 -16.44
CA TYR A 44 8.79 -8.39 -17.47
C TYR A 44 8.53 -9.84 -17.93
N ASP A 45 8.12 -10.75 -17.03
CA ASP A 45 7.75 -12.12 -17.40
C ASP A 45 6.49 -12.21 -18.25
N HIS A 46 5.53 -11.31 -18.05
CA HIS A 46 4.36 -11.22 -18.91
C HIS A 46 4.75 -10.67 -20.29
N LEU A 47 5.59 -9.63 -20.35
CA LEU A 47 6.08 -9.08 -21.62
C LEU A 47 6.88 -10.09 -22.46
N LEU A 48 7.73 -10.90 -21.82
CA LEU A 48 8.43 -11.99 -22.52
C LEU A 48 7.47 -13.01 -23.13
N SER A 49 6.28 -13.19 -22.54
CA SER A 49 5.25 -14.11 -23.05
C SER A 49 4.36 -13.52 -24.15
N THR A 50 4.29 -12.19 -24.28
CA THR A 50 3.45 -11.53 -25.30
C THR A 50 4.10 -11.44 -26.67
N GLY A 51 5.43 -11.53 -26.75
CA GLY A 51 6.20 -11.29 -27.99
C GLY A 51 6.58 -9.82 -28.17
N LYS A 52 7.37 -9.50 -29.22
CA LYS A 52 8.13 -8.24 -29.32
C LYS A 52 7.53 -7.11 -30.16
N LYS A 53 6.39 -7.27 -30.84
CA LYS A 53 5.92 -6.26 -31.84
C LYS A 53 4.40 -6.14 -31.91
N GLY A 54 3.89 -4.91 -32.07
CA GLY A 54 2.47 -4.59 -32.10
C GLY A 54 2.01 -3.64 -30.99
N LYS A 55 0.72 -3.70 -30.65
CA LYS A 55 0.09 -2.88 -29.60
C LYS A 55 0.04 -3.63 -28.28
N ILE A 56 0.45 -3.00 -27.18
CA ILE A 56 0.27 -3.54 -25.84
C ILE A 56 -0.62 -2.59 -25.04
N ASP A 57 -1.68 -3.16 -24.47
CA ASP A 57 -2.58 -2.49 -23.56
C ASP A 57 -2.31 -3.00 -22.13
N LEU A 58 -2.00 -2.09 -21.20
CA LEU A 58 -1.90 -2.40 -19.78
C LEU A 58 -3.20 -1.95 -19.09
N LEU A 59 -4.03 -2.91 -18.68
CA LEU A 59 -5.16 -2.62 -17.79
C LEU A 59 -4.62 -2.34 -16.40
N LEU A 60 -4.89 -1.15 -15.87
CA LEU A 60 -4.28 -0.67 -14.65
C LEU A 60 -5.35 -0.28 -13.62
N TYR A 61 -5.28 -0.88 -12.44
CA TYR A 61 -5.98 -0.41 -11.25
C TYR A 61 -4.99 -0.27 -10.12
N SER A 62 -4.85 0.94 -9.57
CA SER A 62 -4.03 1.18 -8.39
C SER A 62 -4.35 2.51 -7.73
N ARG A 63 -4.09 2.56 -6.42
CA ARG A 63 -4.18 3.78 -5.60
C ARG A 63 -2.85 4.51 -5.46
N GLY A 64 -1.86 4.17 -6.27
CA GLY A 64 -0.56 4.81 -6.28
C GLY A 64 0.56 3.88 -5.82
N GLY A 65 1.64 4.49 -5.34
CA GLY A 65 2.81 3.75 -4.92
C GLY A 65 4.09 4.55 -5.09
N ASP A 66 5.19 3.85 -5.29
CA ASP A 66 6.51 4.43 -5.41
C ASP A 66 6.65 5.21 -6.73
N VAL A 67 6.90 6.52 -6.62
CA VAL A 67 7.05 7.43 -7.76
C VAL A 67 8.28 7.15 -8.64
N SER A 68 9.22 6.33 -8.18
CA SER A 68 10.40 5.92 -8.95
C SER A 68 10.14 4.75 -9.92
N VAL A 69 9.07 3.99 -9.69
CA VAL A 69 8.72 2.77 -10.45
C VAL A 69 8.06 3.06 -11.81
N PRO A 70 7.18 4.07 -11.97
CA PRO A 70 6.50 4.35 -13.23
C PRO A 70 7.40 4.45 -14.46
N TRP A 71 8.54 5.15 -14.35
CA TRP A 71 9.49 5.23 -15.46
C TRP A 71 10.05 3.85 -15.83
N ARG A 72 10.34 2.99 -14.85
CA ARG A 72 10.87 1.65 -15.07
C ARG A 72 9.84 0.78 -15.80
N ILE A 73 8.57 0.85 -15.38
CA ILE A 73 7.48 0.12 -16.04
C ILE A 73 7.30 0.63 -17.48
N VAL A 74 7.11 1.92 -17.68
CA VAL A 74 6.82 2.46 -19.03
C VAL A 74 7.99 2.26 -19.98
N SER A 75 9.22 2.59 -19.58
CA SER A 75 10.38 2.37 -20.45
C SER A 75 10.57 0.91 -20.81
N MET A 76 10.29 -0.02 -19.89
CA MET A 76 10.29 -1.45 -20.18
C MET A 76 9.20 -1.84 -21.19
N PHE A 77 7.95 -1.40 -21.03
CA PHE A 77 6.88 -1.70 -21.98
C PHE A 77 7.20 -1.17 -23.40
N ARG A 78 7.84 0.01 -23.49
CA ARG A 78 8.27 0.63 -24.76
C ARG A 78 9.27 -0.21 -25.54
N GLU A 79 10.05 -1.07 -24.88
CA GLU A 79 10.97 -2.00 -25.57
C GLU A 79 10.25 -3.19 -26.22
N PHE A 80 8.96 -3.40 -25.93
CA PHE A 80 8.18 -4.57 -26.36
C PHE A 80 7.02 -4.22 -27.30
N CYS A 81 6.74 -2.94 -27.56
CA CYS A 81 5.61 -2.53 -28.38
C CYS A 81 5.87 -1.24 -29.18
N ASP A 82 5.14 -1.11 -30.28
CA ASP A 82 5.15 0.09 -31.13
C ASP A 82 4.11 1.12 -30.68
N GLU A 83 3.07 0.67 -29.99
CA GLU A 83 2.00 1.49 -29.40
C GLU A 83 1.68 0.93 -28.01
N PHE A 84 1.77 1.80 -27.01
CA PHE A 84 1.51 1.45 -25.61
C PHE A 84 0.26 2.21 -25.13
N SER A 85 -0.77 1.49 -24.70
CA SER A 85 -1.98 2.10 -24.15
C SER A 85 -2.21 1.66 -22.70
N ILE A 86 -2.86 2.51 -21.92
CA ILE A 86 -3.39 2.15 -20.60
C ILE A 86 -4.90 2.00 -20.71
N LEU A 87 -5.45 0.93 -20.14
CA LEU A 87 -6.90 0.76 -19.95
C LEU A 87 -7.21 1.02 -18.47
N VAL A 88 -8.00 2.06 -18.19
CA VAL A 88 -8.41 2.42 -16.84
C VAL A 88 -9.89 2.09 -16.67
N PRO A 89 -10.24 0.96 -16.02
CA PRO A 89 -11.64 0.62 -15.76
C PRO A 89 -12.21 1.46 -14.61
N TYR A 90 -11.38 1.82 -13.62
CA TYR A 90 -11.77 2.61 -12.46
C TYR A 90 -10.64 3.52 -11.96
N LYS A 91 -9.85 3.12 -10.95
CA LYS A 91 -8.87 4.02 -10.31
C LYS A 91 -7.46 3.82 -10.85
N ALA A 92 -6.83 4.89 -11.35
CA ALA A 92 -5.40 4.94 -11.62
C ALA A 92 -4.80 6.21 -10.98
N HIS A 93 -4.47 6.14 -9.69
CA HIS A 93 -4.05 7.29 -8.90
C HIS A 93 -2.53 7.40 -8.76
N SER A 94 -2.02 8.61 -8.57
CA SER A 94 -0.63 8.93 -8.23
C SER A 94 0.37 8.22 -9.15
N ALA A 95 1.10 7.21 -8.67
CA ALA A 95 2.02 6.41 -9.49
C ALA A 95 1.35 5.77 -10.72
N ALA A 96 0.07 5.40 -10.66
CA ALA A 96 -0.67 4.89 -11.81
C ALA A 96 -1.07 6.00 -12.81
N THR A 97 -1.34 7.22 -12.32
CA THR A 97 -1.46 8.39 -13.21
C THR A 97 -0.14 8.61 -13.96
N LEU A 98 1.01 8.53 -13.28
CA LEU A 98 2.32 8.66 -13.93
C LEU A 98 2.52 7.60 -15.02
N ILE A 99 2.23 6.33 -14.75
CA ILE A 99 2.30 5.28 -15.77
C ILE A 99 1.42 5.66 -16.99
N SER A 100 0.23 6.19 -16.73
CA SER A 100 -0.70 6.65 -17.77
C SER A 100 -0.17 7.84 -18.59
N LEU A 101 0.63 8.73 -18.02
CA LEU A 101 1.30 9.81 -18.78
C LEU A 101 2.28 9.29 -19.83
N GLY A 102 2.80 8.07 -19.61
CA GLY A 102 3.71 7.40 -20.53
C GLY A 102 3.04 6.73 -21.73
N ALA A 103 1.71 6.68 -21.73
CA ALA A 103 0.92 5.98 -22.75
C ALA A 103 0.70 6.82 -24.00
N ASP A 104 0.62 6.17 -25.16
CA ASP A 104 0.15 6.81 -26.40
C ASP A 104 -1.33 7.15 -26.32
N LYS A 105 -2.10 6.28 -25.66
CA LYS A 105 -3.55 6.42 -25.43
C LYS A 105 -3.91 5.94 -24.03
N VAL A 106 -4.89 6.61 -23.41
CA VAL A 106 -5.47 6.19 -22.13
C VAL A 106 -6.97 5.96 -22.36
N ILE A 107 -7.38 4.71 -22.33
CA ILE A 107 -8.77 4.29 -22.55
C ILE A 107 -9.47 4.36 -21.19
N MET A 108 -10.37 5.33 -21.04
CA MET A 108 -11.05 5.60 -19.77
C MET A 108 -12.54 5.27 -19.82
N GLY A 109 -12.95 4.27 -19.04
CA GLY A 109 -14.38 3.98 -18.81
C GLY A 109 -15.12 5.14 -18.13
N LYS A 110 -16.44 5.08 -18.07
CA LYS A 110 -17.30 6.11 -17.46
C LYS A 110 -16.98 6.37 -16.00
N LYS A 111 -16.58 5.33 -15.25
CA LYS A 111 -16.19 5.44 -13.84
C LYS A 111 -14.69 5.66 -13.64
N ALA A 112 -13.92 5.73 -14.73
CA ALA A 112 -12.48 5.87 -14.64
C ALA A 112 -12.07 7.25 -14.11
N GLU A 113 -11.08 7.24 -13.23
CA GLU A 113 -10.51 8.42 -12.58
C GLU A 113 -8.99 8.29 -12.51
N LEU A 114 -8.32 9.38 -12.86
CA LEU A 114 -6.93 9.64 -12.51
C LEU A 114 -6.89 10.49 -11.24
N SER A 115 -5.72 10.70 -10.68
CA SER A 115 -5.53 11.67 -9.58
C SER A 115 -4.28 12.52 -9.81
N PRO A 116 -4.10 13.61 -9.04
CA PRO A 116 -2.83 14.30 -8.93
C PRO A 116 -1.65 13.36 -8.66
N ILE A 117 -0.47 13.80 -9.08
CA ILE A 117 0.78 13.05 -8.96
C ILE A 117 1.70 13.63 -7.88
N ASP A 118 1.19 14.53 -7.04
CA ASP A 118 2.00 15.20 -6.04
C ASP A 118 2.58 14.18 -5.03
N PRO A 119 3.85 14.35 -4.64
CA PRO A 119 4.53 13.36 -3.82
C PRO A 119 4.18 13.51 -2.34
N THR A 120 4.12 12.38 -1.64
CA THR A 120 4.04 12.34 -0.17
C THR A 120 5.33 11.73 0.39
N LEU A 121 5.96 12.43 1.34
CA LEU A 121 7.10 11.91 2.06
C LEU A 121 6.63 11.04 3.21
N ARG A 122 6.98 9.75 3.18
CA ARG A 122 6.84 8.87 4.34
C ARG A 122 8.10 8.94 5.20
N ARG A 123 7.95 9.38 6.45
CA ARG A 123 9.00 9.37 7.45
C ARG A 123 8.75 8.26 8.47
N MET A 124 9.69 7.33 8.56
CA MET A 124 9.85 6.53 9.78
C MET A 124 10.74 7.31 10.75
N ALA A 125 10.29 7.52 11.97
CA ALA A 125 11.15 8.10 13.00
C ALA A 125 12.31 7.14 13.29
N ALA A 126 13.54 7.68 13.36
CA ALA A 126 14.72 6.87 13.63
C ALA A 126 14.58 6.20 15.02
N GLY A 127 14.51 4.87 15.04
CA GLY A 127 14.37 4.07 16.26
C GLY A 127 12.95 3.56 16.56
N GLU A 128 11.92 4.07 15.87
CA GLU A 128 10.55 3.57 16.01
C GLU A 128 10.24 2.59 14.87
N ILE A 129 10.32 1.29 15.19
CA ILE A 129 9.85 0.21 14.30
C ILE A 129 8.32 0.07 14.42
N THR A 130 7.74 0.65 15.48
CA THR A 130 6.33 0.49 15.86
C THR A 130 5.67 1.86 16.01
N GLY A 131 5.08 2.34 14.92
CA GLY A 131 4.28 3.57 14.86
C GLY A 131 3.85 3.82 13.41
N PRO A 132 2.69 4.45 13.16
CA PRO A 132 2.33 4.82 11.80
C PRO A 132 3.38 5.82 11.28
N PRO A 133 3.97 5.60 10.08
CA PRO A 133 4.92 6.54 9.52
C PRO A 133 4.27 7.92 9.39
N GLN A 134 4.99 8.97 9.78
CA GLN A 134 4.50 10.33 9.61
C GLN A 134 4.56 10.67 8.12
N GLU A 135 3.40 10.94 7.53
CA GLU A 135 3.29 11.38 6.15
C GLU A 135 3.36 12.91 6.09
N ILE A 136 4.30 13.43 5.30
CA ILE A 136 4.45 14.86 5.04
C ILE A 136 4.07 15.07 3.58
N SER A 137 2.96 15.75 3.35
CA SER A 137 2.57 16.20 2.01
C SER A 137 3.57 17.25 1.52
N VAL A 138 4.15 17.02 0.34
CA VAL A 138 5.00 18.05 -0.31
C VAL A 138 4.15 19.26 -0.70
N GLU A 139 2.89 19.04 -1.07
CA GLU A 139 1.98 20.12 -1.42
C GLU A 139 1.63 20.99 -0.22
N ASP A 140 1.40 20.43 0.98
CA ASP A 140 1.12 21.25 2.16
C ASP A 140 2.29 22.18 2.49
N VAL A 141 3.53 21.71 2.28
CA VAL A 141 4.74 22.53 2.46
C VAL A 141 4.78 23.65 1.43
N ASN A 142 4.51 23.37 0.15
CA ASN A 142 4.47 24.38 -0.90
C ASN A 142 3.34 25.39 -0.68
N SER A 143 2.14 24.90 -0.38
CA SER A 143 0.94 25.69 -0.06
C SER A 143 1.17 26.60 1.15
N TYR A 144 1.90 26.15 2.18
CA TYR A 144 2.31 27.02 3.29
C TYR A 144 3.23 28.16 2.81
N ILE A 145 4.23 27.85 1.98
CA ILE A 145 5.15 28.86 1.43
C ILE A 145 4.39 29.87 0.54
N SER A 146 3.50 29.39 -0.33
CA SER A 146 2.65 30.24 -1.18
C SER A 146 1.70 31.08 -0.34
N PHE A 147 1.08 30.53 0.71
CA PHE A 147 0.25 31.30 1.64
C PHE A 147 1.03 32.48 2.25
N VAL A 148 2.24 32.23 2.75
CA VAL A 148 3.09 33.26 3.38
C VAL A 148 3.40 34.39 2.39
N ARG A 149 3.77 34.06 1.15
CA ARG A 149 4.19 35.05 0.14
C ARG A 149 3.01 35.77 -0.51
N GLU A 150 1.98 35.03 -0.90
CA GLU A 150 0.92 35.54 -1.77
C GLU A 150 -0.29 36.02 -0.99
N ARG A 151 -0.69 35.32 0.09
CA ARG A 151 -1.90 35.66 0.85
C ARG A 151 -1.60 36.52 2.06
N ALA A 152 -0.59 36.16 2.84
CA ALA A 152 -0.14 36.97 3.97
C ALA A 152 0.74 38.16 3.51
N ASN A 153 1.17 38.16 2.24
CA ASN A 153 1.97 39.21 1.62
C ASN A 153 3.28 39.52 2.39
N ILE A 154 3.86 38.49 3.02
CA ILE A 154 5.11 38.60 3.77
C ILE A 154 6.27 38.40 2.80
N ASN A 155 6.89 39.52 2.41
CA ASN A 155 7.93 39.55 1.38
C ASN A 155 9.27 40.10 1.87
N ASP A 156 9.36 40.59 3.11
CA ASP A 156 10.62 41.07 3.64
C ASP A 156 11.57 39.91 3.98
N GLN A 157 12.86 40.13 3.74
CA GLN A 157 13.88 39.08 3.86
C GLN A 157 14.01 38.55 5.29
N SER A 158 13.76 39.38 6.31
CA SER A 158 13.83 38.99 7.71
C SER A 158 12.70 38.04 8.08
N ALA A 159 11.46 38.36 7.71
CA ALA A 159 10.32 37.50 7.96
C ALA A 159 10.38 36.21 7.16
N LEU A 160 10.86 36.24 5.90
CA LEU A 160 11.10 35.02 5.12
C LEU A 160 12.15 34.12 5.78
N ALA A 161 13.24 34.69 6.29
CA ALA A 161 14.25 33.93 7.04
C ALA A 161 13.65 33.32 8.33
N GLN A 162 12.83 34.08 9.05
CA GLN A 162 12.15 33.61 10.26
C GLN A 162 11.17 32.48 9.96
N MET A 163 10.33 32.61 8.93
CA MET A 163 9.39 31.56 8.51
C MET A 163 10.12 30.31 8.03
N THR A 164 11.22 30.46 7.29
CA THR A 164 12.07 29.33 6.89
C THR A 164 12.67 28.63 8.10
N ALA A 165 13.12 29.38 9.12
CA ALA A 165 13.64 28.82 10.36
C ALA A 165 12.54 28.08 11.16
N ILE A 166 11.32 28.64 11.24
CA ILE A 166 10.17 27.97 11.88
C ILE A 166 9.87 26.66 11.17
N LEU A 167 9.78 26.67 9.84
CA LEU A 167 9.49 25.48 9.05
C LEU A 167 10.61 24.43 9.20
N ALA A 168 11.88 24.85 9.18
CA ALA A 168 13.02 23.98 9.40
C ALA A 168 13.07 23.39 10.81
N ASN A 169 12.65 24.13 11.84
CA ASN A 169 12.56 23.62 13.20
C ASN A 169 11.45 22.58 13.35
N ASN A 170 10.33 22.73 12.64
CA ASN A 170 9.21 21.78 12.70
C ASN A 170 9.45 20.52 11.85
N LEU A 171 10.04 20.66 10.65
CA LEU A 171 10.20 19.55 9.71
C LEU A 171 11.63 18.97 9.68
N ALA A 172 12.62 19.63 10.26
CA ALA A 172 14.06 19.39 10.10
C ALA A 172 14.62 19.76 8.70
N PRO A 173 15.82 20.35 8.59
CA PRO A 173 16.41 20.77 7.31
C PRO A 173 16.55 19.64 6.26
N LEU A 174 16.93 18.43 6.69
CA LEU A 174 17.08 17.28 5.76
C LEU A 174 15.75 16.84 5.15
N THR A 175 14.65 17.02 5.88
CA THR A 175 13.30 16.75 5.38
C THR A 175 12.91 17.77 4.32
N LEU A 176 13.15 19.06 4.55
CA LEU A 176 12.92 20.11 3.54
C LEU A 176 13.75 19.88 2.27
N GLY A 177 15.01 19.46 2.43
CA GLY A 177 15.81 19.02 1.28
C GLY A 177 15.19 17.83 0.55
N SER A 178 14.57 16.89 1.27
CA SER A 178 13.88 15.74 0.69
C SER A 178 12.57 16.12 0.00
N VAL A 179 11.81 17.07 0.55
CA VAL A 179 10.59 17.66 -0.07
C VAL A 179 10.95 18.21 -1.45
N ASN A 180 11.97 19.08 -1.50
CA ASN A 180 12.39 19.71 -2.75
C ASN A 180 12.89 18.69 -3.79
N ARG A 181 13.66 17.69 -3.35
CA ARG A 181 14.14 16.62 -4.24
C ARG A 181 12.99 15.77 -4.78
N GLN A 182 12.02 15.39 -3.95
CA GLN A 182 10.87 14.62 -4.42
C GLN A 182 10.02 15.42 -5.41
N ASN A 183 9.77 16.71 -5.14
CA ASN A 183 9.08 17.59 -6.09
C ASN A 183 9.82 17.72 -7.43
N SER A 184 11.15 17.84 -7.39
CA SER A 184 11.95 17.89 -8.61
C SER A 184 11.94 16.55 -9.36
N HIS A 185 12.00 15.44 -8.63
CA HIS A 185 12.03 14.08 -9.19
C HIS A 185 10.72 13.72 -9.88
N ILE A 186 9.56 14.00 -9.27
CA ILE A 186 8.25 13.72 -9.86
C ILE A 186 8.06 14.46 -11.19
N ARG A 187 8.45 15.75 -11.25
CA ARG A 187 8.37 16.56 -12.47
C ARG A 187 9.29 16.03 -13.57
N LEU A 188 10.50 15.58 -13.20
CA LEU A 188 11.42 14.94 -14.13
C LEU A 188 10.84 13.62 -14.69
N VAL A 189 10.31 12.77 -13.82
CA VAL A 189 9.70 11.49 -14.21
C VAL A 189 8.50 11.73 -15.13
N ALA A 190 7.58 12.62 -14.76
CA ALA A 190 6.43 13.01 -15.57
C ALA A 190 6.84 13.53 -16.95
N ARG A 191 7.87 14.39 -17.03
CA ARG A 191 8.41 14.86 -18.32
C ARG A 191 8.94 13.71 -19.16
N LYS A 192 9.75 12.81 -18.58
CA LYS A 192 10.29 11.66 -19.31
C LYS A 192 9.17 10.76 -19.85
N LEU A 193 8.13 10.53 -19.04
CA LEU A 193 6.96 9.75 -19.44
C LEU A 193 6.24 10.40 -20.63
N LEU A 194 5.89 11.68 -20.54
CA LEU A 194 5.22 12.42 -21.61
C LEU A 194 6.04 12.45 -22.92
N THR A 195 7.36 12.64 -22.81
CA THR A 195 8.27 12.68 -23.98
C THR A 195 8.56 11.31 -24.58
N SER A 196 8.37 10.22 -23.82
CA SER A 196 8.52 8.84 -24.32
C SER A 196 7.39 8.40 -25.25
N ARG A 197 6.30 9.16 -25.31
CA ARG A 197 5.16 8.89 -26.19
C ARG A 197 5.56 8.91 -27.66
N LYS A 198 4.80 8.16 -28.48
CA LYS A 198 4.95 8.11 -29.93
C LYS A 198 4.64 9.46 -30.56
N GLU A 199 3.49 10.04 -30.20
CA GLU A 199 3.15 11.42 -30.56
C GLU A 199 3.93 12.39 -29.67
N LYS A 200 4.65 13.33 -30.28
CA LYS A 200 5.44 14.32 -29.57
C LYS A 200 4.57 15.52 -29.21
N LEU A 201 4.63 15.89 -27.93
CA LEU A 201 4.04 17.11 -27.41
C LEU A 201 5.09 18.23 -27.45
N ASP A 202 4.65 19.46 -27.65
CA ASP A 202 5.52 20.62 -27.44
C ASP A 202 5.82 20.84 -25.95
N GLU A 203 6.92 21.54 -25.67
CA GLU A 203 7.37 21.79 -24.30
C GLU A 203 6.36 22.60 -23.47
N ALA A 204 5.59 23.50 -24.08
CA ALA A 204 4.60 24.31 -23.38
C ALA A 204 3.44 23.44 -22.87
N LYS A 205 2.96 22.53 -23.70
CA LYS A 205 1.93 21.54 -23.35
C LYS A 205 2.42 20.59 -22.27
N ILE A 206 3.65 20.10 -22.37
CA ILE A 206 4.25 19.25 -21.33
C ILE A 206 4.31 20.00 -19.99
N ASN A 207 4.77 21.25 -19.98
CA ASN A 207 4.84 22.07 -18.77
C ASN A 207 3.44 22.29 -18.17
N SER A 208 2.45 22.61 -19.00
CA SER A 208 1.07 22.82 -18.56
C SER A 208 0.47 21.56 -17.92
N ILE A 209 0.70 20.38 -18.51
CA ILE A 209 0.20 19.12 -17.95
C ILE A 209 0.84 18.85 -16.59
N ILE A 210 2.17 18.97 -16.49
CA ILE A 210 2.91 18.71 -15.25
C ILE A 210 2.44 19.67 -14.15
N GLU A 211 2.42 20.98 -14.43
CA GLU A 211 1.99 22.00 -13.48
C GLU A 211 0.55 21.75 -13.00
N THR A 212 -0.35 21.35 -13.92
CA THR A 212 -1.74 21.06 -13.55
C THR A 212 -1.82 19.87 -12.59
N LEU A 213 -1.11 18.79 -12.89
CA LEU A 213 -1.16 17.55 -12.09
C LEU A 213 -0.35 17.61 -10.79
N THR A 214 0.55 18.60 -10.62
CA THR A 214 1.35 18.76 -9.40
C THR A 214 0.93 19.95 -8.52
N GLU A 215 0.36 21.02 -9.08
CA GLU A 215 0.18 22.29 -8.35
C GLU A 215 -1.25 22.86 -8.42
N LYS A 216 -1.97 22.68 -9.54
CA LYS A 216 -3.28 23.34 -9.73
C LYS A 216 -4.47 22.55 -9.17
N ILE A 217 -4.25 21.29 -8.82
CA ILE A 217 -5.28 20.44 -8.23
C ILE A 217 -5.04 20.40 -6.72
N TYR A 218 -5.77 21.23 -6.00
CA TYR A 218 -5.58 21.55 -4.58
C TYR A 218 -5.89 20.40 -3.59
N SER A 219 -6.15 19.19 -4.07
CA SER A 219 -6.41 18.03 -3.21
C SER A 219 -5.89 16.75 -3.86
N HIS A 220 -5.06 16.01 -3.10
CA HIS A 220 -4.55 14.69 -3.49
C HIS A 220 -5.68 13.69 -3.83
N GLY A 221 -6.83 13.85 -3.16
CA GLY A 221 -8.02 13.02 -3.36
C GLY A 221 -8.91 13.46 -4.52
N HIS A 222 -8.52 14.47 -5.29
CA HIS A 222 -9.31 14.95 -6.43
C HIS A 222 -9.34 13.91 -7.55
N ALA A 223 -10.53 13.44 -7.89
CA ALA A 223 -10.75 12.50 -8.97
C ALA A 223 -10.83 13.23 -10.32
N ILE A 224 -9.82 13.03 -11.16
CA ILE A 224 -9.74 13.58 -12.52
C ILE A 224 -10.49 12.62 -13.46
N GLY A 225 -11.72 12.98 -13.81
CA GLY A 225 -12.53 12.20 -14.74
C GLY A 225 -12.05 12.32 -16.19
N ARG A 226 -12.53 11.45 -17.07
CA ARG A 226 -12.10 11.39 -18.49
C ARG A 226 -12.24 12.71 -19.28
N LYS A 227 -13.25 13.54 -18.99
CA LYS A 227 -13.43 14.85 -19.66
C LYS A 227 -12.37 15.86 -19.20
N GLU A 228 -12.17 15.96 -17.89
CA GLU A 228 -11.16 16.82 -17.30
C GLU A 228 -9.75 16.41 -17.75
N ALA A 229 -9.47 15.09 -17.81
CA ALA A 229 -8.22 14.58 -18.35
C ALA A 229 -7.98 14.98 -19.83
N GLN A 230 -9.02 15.05 -20.65
CA GLN A 230 -8.93 15.60 -22.03
C GLN A 230 -8.63 17.10 -22.03
N GLU A 231 -9.28 17.86 -21.16
CA GLU A 231 -9.07 19.32 -21.02
C GLU A 231 -7.64 19.64 -20.57
N ILE A 232 -7.07 18.83 -19.67
CA ILE A 232 -5.65 18.90 -19.27
C ILE A 232 -4.72 18.63 -20.47
N GLY A 233 -5.19 17.84 -21.45
CA GLY A 233 -4.45 17.51 -22.67
C GLY A 233 -3.83 16.13 -22.69
N LEU A 234 -4.35 15.20 -21.88
CA LEU A 234 -3.97 13.79 -21.93
C LEU A 234 -4.65 13.09 -23.13
N PRO A 235 -4.05 12.04 -23.70
CA PRO A 235 -4.56 11.35 -24.89
C PRO A 235 -5.70 10.37 -24.54
N ILE A 236 -6.83 10.90 -24.07
CA ILE A 236 -7.93 10.08 -23.59
C ILE A 236 -8.81 9.61 -24.75
N GLU A 237 -9.03 8.30 -24.81
CA GLU A 237 -9.97 7.62 -25.71
C GLU A 237 -11.17 7.13 -24.88
N MET A 238 -12.40 7.47 -25.30
CA MET A 238 -13.60 6.92 -24.68
C MET A 238 -13.92 5.58 -25.38
N PRO A 239 -13.92 4.45 -24.66
CA PRO A 239 -14.19 3.15 -25.28
C PRO A 239 -15.63 3.07 -25.78
N GLU A 240 -15.82 2.34 -26.89
CA GLU A 240 -17.14 1.89 -27.32
C GLU A 240 -17.73 0.90 -26.29
N GLU A 241 -19.05 0.76 -26.30
CA GLU A 241 -19.80 -0.01 -25.29
C GLU A 241 -19.28 -1.45 -25.11
N PRO A 242 -18.98 -2.24 -26.18
CA PRO A 242 -18.46 -3.60 -25.99
C PRO A 242 -17.12 -3.66 -25.25
N VAL A 243 -16.22 -2.70 -25.54
CA VAL A 243 -14.92 -2.60 -24.85
C VAL A 243 -15.13 -2.15 -23.41
N GLU A 244 -15.97 -1.14 -23.19
CA GLU A 244 -16.26 -0.60 -21.86
C GLU A 244 -16.84 -1.66 -20.93
N THR A 245 -17.83 -2.42 -21.40
CA THR A 245 -18.48 -3.48 -20.64
C THR A 245 -17.52 -4.62 -20.34
N THR A 246 -16.68 -5.02 -21.30
CA THR A 246 -15.68 -6.07 -21.08
C THR A 246 -14.60 -5.63 -20.07
N LEU A 247 -14.16 -4.37 -20.13
CA LEU A 247 -13.21 -3.79 -19.17
C LEU A 247 -13.78 -3.75 -17.76
N TRP A 248 -15.03 -3.32 -17.62
CA TRP A 248 -15.70 -3.27 -16.32
C TRP A 248 -15.88 -4.66 -15.72
N ASN A 249 -16.34 -5.64 -16.51
CA ASN A 249 -16.49 -7.01 -16.06
C ASN A 249 -15.16 -7.65 -15.66
N LEU A 250 -14.07 -7.32 -16.35
CA LEU A 250 -12.73 -7.80 -15.99
C LEU A 250 -12.28 -7.20 -14.67
N TYR A 251 -12.53 -5.90 -14.45
CA TYR A 251 -12.30 -5.26 -13.16
C TYR A 251 -13.11 -5.92 -12.03
N LEU A 252 -14.41 -6.15 -12.21
CA LEU A 252 -15.26 -6.79 -11.20
C LEU A 252 -14.75 -8.18 -10.80
N LYS A 253 -14.21 -8.97 -11.74
CA LYS A 253 -13.58 -10.25 -11.42
C LYS A 253 -12.35 -10.12 -10.51
N TYR A 254 -11.56 -9.06 -10.70
CA TYR A 254 -10.39 -8.80 -9.86
C TYR A 254 -10.78 -8.20 -8.51
N GLU A 255 -11.82 -7.36 -8.49
CA GLU A 255 -12.44 -6.83 -7.28
C GLU A 255 -12.93 -7.97 -6.38
N GLU A 256 -13.71 -8.90 -6.94
CA GLU A 256 -14.20 -10.09 -6.23
C GLU A 256 -13.04 -10.94 -5.70
N PHE A 257 -12.02 -11.18 -6.53
CA PHE A 257 -10.89 -12.02 -6.14
C PHE A 257 -10.04 -11.40 -5.02
N LEU A 258 -9.78 -10.10 -5.10
CA LEU A 258 -8.98 -9.37 -4.12
C LEU A 258 -9.83 -8.81 -2.97
N LYS A 259 -11.15 -9.01 -3.00
CA LYS A 259 -12.11 -8.69 -1.93
C LYS A 259 -12.10 -7.21 -1.53
N PHE A 260 -12.18 -6.28 -2.49
CA PHE A 260 -12.10 -4.85 -2.18
C PHE A 260 -13.27 -4.36 -1.31
N ASP A 261 -14.44 -4.96 -1.48
CA ASP A 261 -15.70 -4.64 -0.81
C ASP A 261 -15.94 -5.48 0.47
N GLU A 262 -15.04 -6.40 0.81
CA GLU A 262 -15.09 -7.16 2.06
C GLU A 262 -13.92 -6.77 2.99
N PRO A 263 -13.99 -5.66 3.74
CA PRO A 263 -12.94 -5.27 4.68
C PRO A 263 -12.57 -6.39 5.64
N LEU A 264 -11.28 -6.52 5.93
CA LEU A 264 -10.77 -7.48 6.90
C LEU A 264 -10.78 -6.86 8.29
N ASP A 265 -11.95 -6.89 8.94
CA ASP A 265 -12.14 -6.38 10.29
C ASP A 265 -11.41 -7.29 11.33
N PRO A 266 -10.43 -6.77 12.08
CA PRO A 266 -9.69 -7.55 13.07
C PRO A 266 -10.57 -8.10 14.19
N LEU A 267 -11.60 -7.37 14.61
CA LEU A 267 -12.50 -7.81 15.68
C LEU A 267 -13.38 -8.96 15.22
N VAL A 268 -13.83 -8.93 13.96
CA VAL A 268 -14.57 -10.04 13.34
C VAL A 268 -13.69 -11.28 13.21
N ALA A 269 -12.43 -11.11 12.77
CA ALA A 269 -11.47 -12.21 12.66
C ALA A 269 -11.16 -12.87 14.01
N LEU A 270 -11.23 -12.10 15.11
CA LEU A 270 -10.91 -12.54 16.48
C LEU A 270 -12.13 -13.00 17.29
N ILE A 271 -13.32 -13.16 16.71
CA ILE A 271 -14.50 -13.63 17.48
C ILE A 271 -14.19 -14.99 18.13
N GLY A 272 -14.22 -15.02 19.47
CA GLY A 272 -13.92 -16.22 20.27
C GLY A 272 -12.43 -16.61 20.32
N LYS A 273 -11.51 -15.75 19.84
CA LYS A 273 -10.07 -16.01 19.76
C LYS A 273 -9.25 -14.88 20.37
N GLU A 274 -8.07 -15.19 20.91
CA GLU A 274 -7.06 -14.20 21.34
C GLU A 274 -6.14 -13.79 20.19
N GLU A 275 -5.87 -14.71 19.26
CA GLU A 275 -5.05 -14.52 18.07
C GLU A 275 -5.64 -15.27 16.87
N GLU A 276 -5.39 -14.76 15.66
CA GLU A 276 -5.77 -15.38 14.40
C GLU A 276 -4.66 -15.20 13.37
N HIS A 277 -4.34 -16.26 12.65
CA HIS A 277 -3.29 -16.28 11.62
C HIS A 277 -3.90 -16.57 10.26
N LEU A 278 -3.76 -15.63 9.32
CA LEU A 278 -4.25 -15.75 7.96
C LEU A 278 -3.07 -15.87 6.99
N GLU A 279 -3.08 -16.94 6.20
CA GLU A 279 -2.02 -17.21 5.22
C GLU A 279 -2.48 -16.97 3.78
N LYS A 280 -1.53 -16.66 2.91
CA LYS A 280 -1.69 -16.56 1.44
C LYS A 280 -2.83 -15.63 1.02
N ILE A 281 -2.97 -14.50 1.71
CA ILE A 281 -3.97 -13.48 1.35
C ILE A 281 -3.52 -12.75 0.09
N PRO A 282 -4.26 -12.83 -1.04
CA PRO A 282 -3.89 -12.14 -2.26
C PRO A 282 -4.16 -10.64 -2.10
N ILE A 283 -3.17 -9.82 -2.43
CA ILE A 283 -3.29 -8.35 -2.34
C ILE A 283 -2.90 -7.64 -3.64
N ALA A 284 -2.34 -8.33 -4.63
CA ALA A 284 -2.12 -7.81 -5.97
C ALA A 284 -2.12 -8.96 -6.98
N LEU A 285 -2.34 -8.64 -8.26
CA LEU A 285 -2.15 -9.62 -9.33
C LEU A 285 -1.64 -8.95 -10.61
N ILE A 286 -0.94 -9.75 -11.40
CA ILE A 286 -0.64 -9.47 -12.79
C ILE A 286 -1.14 -10.65 -13.62
N GLU A 287 -1.97 -10.40 -14.62
CA GLU A 287 -2.54 -11.46 -15.45
C GLU A 287 -2.43 -11.10 -16.94
N SER A 288 -2.02 -12.06 -17.75
CA SER A 288 -2.13 -12.02 -19.21
C SER A 288 -2.82 -13.31 -19.69
N GLU A 289 -3.10 -13.43 -20.98
CA GLU A 289 -3.82 -14.59 -21.55
C GLU A 289 -3.27 -15.97 -21.13
N ASN A 290 -1.96 -16.07 -20.88
CA ASN A 290 -1.26 -17.33 -20.65
C ASN A 290 -0.53 -17.42 -19.31
N LYS A 291 -0.60 -16.37 -18.46
CA LYS A 291 0.21 -16.30 -17.24
C LYS A 291 -0.51 -15.51 -16.17
N MET A 292 -0.31 -15.89 -14.91
CA MET A 292 -0.80 -15.16 -13.74
C MET A 292 0.28 -15.13 -12.66
N HIS A 293 0.55 -13.94 -12.14
CA HIS A 293 1.29 -13.75 -10.90
C HIS A 293 0.36 -13.17 -9.84
N ILE A 294 0.48 -13.64 -8.61
CA ILE A 294 -0.31 -13.14 -7.48
C ILE A 294 0.66 -12.73 -6.38
N PHE A 295 0.50 -11.52 -5.84
CA PHE A 295 1.21 -11.12 -4.65
C PHE A 295 0.41 -11.53 -3.43
N THR A 296 0.96 -12.43 -2.62
CA THR A 296 0.31 -12.92 -1.41
C THR A 296 1.05 -12.47 -0.15
N THR A 297 0.32 -12.30 0.95
CA THR A 297 0.88 -11.92 2.24
C THR A 297 0.32 -12.77 3.37
N ARG A 298 0.92 -12.67 4.57
CA ARG A 298 0.42 -13.24 5.82
C ARG A 298 0.01 -12.14 6.77
N ILE A 299 -1.00 -12.42 7.59
CA ILE A 299 -1.55 -11.47 8.55
C ILE A 299 -1.75 -12.18 9.88
N ASP A 300 -1.19 -11.60 10.93
CA ASP A 300 -1.49 -11.99 12.31
C ASP A 300 -2.36 -10.91 12.96
N PHE A 301 -3.44 -11.33 13.58
CA PHE A 301 -4.25 -10.52 14.49
C PHE A 301 -4.01 -11.00 15.92
N LYS A 302 -3.81 -10.06 16.84
CA LYS A 302 -3.66 -10.39 18.27
C LYS A 302 -4.34 -9.33 19.14
N ARG A 303 -5.19 -9.75 20.09
CA ARG A 303 -5.80 -8.82 21.06
C ARG A 303 -4.72 -8.15 21.88
N LYS A 304 -4.76 -6.82 21.91
CA LYS A 304 -3.89 -6.00 22.75
C LYS A 304 -4.60 -5.71 24.06
N ARG A 305 -4.04 -6.19 25.16
CA ARG A 305 -4.63 -6.05 26.50
C ARG A 305 -3.77 -5.16 27.39
N GLN A 306 -4.40 -4.36 28.23
CA GLN A 306 -3.71 -3.53 29.21
C GLN A 306 -3.38 -4.35 30.46
N VAL A 307 -2.23 -5.02 30.42
CA VAL A 307 -1.75 -5.82 31.54
C VAL A 307 -1.20 -4.91 32.64
N PRO A 308 -1.53 -5.13 33.93
CA PRO A 308 -0.90 -4.41 35.04
C PRO A 308 0.63 -4.55 35.00
N ALA A 309 1.37 -3.45 35.20
CA ALA A 309 2.83 -3.43 35.05
C ALA A 309 3.59 -4.32 36.06
N ASN A 310 3.01 -4.59 37.22
CA ASN A 310 3.56 -5.48 38.25
C ASN A 310 2.42 -6.10 39.07
N PRO A 311 1.78 -7.20 38.60
CA PRO A 311 0.82 -7.91 39.43
C PRO A 311 1.57 -8.57 40.60
N GLN A 312 1.34 -8.11 41.83
CA GLN A 312 1.87 -8.77 43.02
C GLN A 312 1.08 -10.05 43.28
N ILE A 313 1.55 -11.17 42.75
CA ILE A 313 0.93 -12.49 42.93
C ILE A 313 1.49 -13.12 44.22
N ASN A 314 0.80 -12.89 45.34
CA ASN A 314 1.12 -13.55 46.59
C ASN A 314 0.31 -14.86 46.73
N LEU A 315 0.93 -15.99 46.39
CA LEU A 315 0.32 -17.32 46.44
C LEU A 315 0.75 -18.02 47.74
N ASN A 316 -0.14 -18.07 48.73
CA ASN A 316 0.05 -18.89 49.91
C ASN A 316 -0.57 -20.27 49.67
N LEU A 317 0.25 -21.23 49.25
CA LEU A 317 -0.14 -22.62 49.11
C LEU A 317 -0.12 -23.26 50.51
N GLY A 318 -1.26 -23.25 51.20
CA GLY A 318 -1.44 -23.85 52.54
C GLY A 318 -1.35 -25.39 52.53
N LEU A 319 -0.20 -25.92 52.11
CA LEU A 319 0.09 -27.34 52.04
C LEU A 319 0.38 -27.86 53.44
N ASN A 320 -0.65 -28.42 54.09
CA ASN A 320 -0.52 -29.09 55.38
C ASN A 320 -0.13 -30.56 55.18
N LEU A 321 0.72 -31.06 56.09
CA LEU A 321 1.00 -32.49 56.16
C LEU A 321 -0.29 -33.27 56.51
N PRO A 322 -0.45 -34.50 55.98
CA PRO A 322 -1.52 -35.39 56.41
C PRO A 322 -1.52 -35.55 57.95
N PRO A 323 -2.70 -35.67 58.59
CA PRO A 323 -2.83 -35.64 60.05
C PRO A 323 -2.05 -36.73 60.80
N ASN A 324 -1.57 -37.76 60.12
CA ASN A 324 -0.81 -38.88 60.68
C ASN A 324 0.72 -38.74 60.55
N ILE A 325 1.23 -37.64 60.00
CA ILE A 325 2.69 -37.45 59.80
C ILE A 325 3.18 -36.32 60.70
N LYS A 326 4.09 -36.63 61.62
CA LYS A 326 4.76 -35.62 62.45
C LYS A 326 5.96 -35.03 61.70
N PRO A 327 6.17 -33.70 61.73
CA PRO A 327 7.29 -33.05 61.01
C PRO A 327 8.67 -33.58 61.41
N GLU A 328 8.83 -34.04 62.66
CA GLU A 328 10.08 -34.56 63.19
C GLU A 328 10.47 -35.95 62.65
N GLU A 329 9.51 -36.67 62.05
CA GLU A 329 9.71 -38.05 61.56
C GLU A 329 10.10 -38.10 60.07
N ILE A 330 10.14 -36.95 59.38
CA ILE A 330 10.44 -36.87 57.95
C ILE A 330 11.96 -36.78 57.75
N PRO A 331 12.60 -37.71 57.02
CA PRO A 331 14.02 -37.63 56.70
C PRO A 331 14.39 -36.32 55.99
N GLN A 332 15.56 -35.74 56.29
CA GLN A 332 16.00 -34.47 55.69
C GLN A 332 15.98 -34.47 54.15
N GLN A 333 16.33 -35.60 53.52
CA GLN A 333 16.26 -35.76 52.06
C GLN A 333 14.83 -35.62 51.53
N VAL A 334 13.84 -36.14 52.26
CA VAL A 334 12.41 -36.03 51.89
C VAL A 334 11.90 -34.60 52.11
N GLN A 335 12.34 -33.93 53.17
CA GLN A 335 12.03 -32.51 53.40
C GLN A 335 12.55 -31.61 52.25
N GLN A 336 13.77 -31.86 51.76
CA GLN A 336 14.33 -31.13 50.61
C GLN A 336 13.53 -31.36 49.33
N ILE A 337 13.10 -32.60 49.06
CA ILE A 337 12.26 -32.93 47.90
C ILE A 337 10.90 -32.22 47.99
N ILE A 338 10.26 -32.23 49.17
CA ILE A 338 9.00 -31.52 49.40
C ILE A 338 9.17 -30.01 49.15
N GLN A 339 10.25 -29.39 49.66
CA GLN A 339 10.52 -27.97 49.45
C GLN A 339 10.76 -27.62 47.97
N GLN A 340 11.51 -28.45 47.24
CA GLN A 340 11.70 -28.28 45.80
C GLN A 340 10.37 -28.39 45.04
N MET A 341 9.53 -29.36 45.40
CA MET A 341 8.22 -29.55 44.79
C MET A 341 7.29 -28.36 45.07
N ILE A 342 7.25 -27.85 46.31
CA ILE A 342 6.49 -26.65 46.69
C ILE A 342 6.94 -25.44 45.87
N ASN A 343 8.25 -25.23 45.74
CA ASN A 343 8.79 -24.12 44.94
C ASN A 343 8.39 -24.25 43.46
N GLN A 344 8.44 -25.46 42.90
CA GLN A 344 8.04 -25.72 41.52
C GLN A 344 6.54 -25.49 41.31
N ILE A 345 5.69 -25.93 42.24
CA ILE A 345 4.24 -25.68 42.22
C ILE A 345 3.96 -24.19 42.32
N ALA A 346 4.62 -23.47 43.23
CA ALA A 346 4.47 -22.02 43.37
C ALA A 346 4.82 -21.27 42.08
N GLN A 347 5.95 -21.63 41.44
CA GLN A 347 6.35 -21.04 40.16
C GLN A 347 5.37 -21.34 39.01
N ASN A 348 4.81 -22.55 38.98
CA ASN A 348 3.81 -22.93 37.97
C ASN A 348 2.48 -22.20 38.22
N ALA A 349 2.02 -22.14 39.46
CA ALA A 349 0.82 -21.42 39.85
C ALA A 349 0.94 -19.92 39.57
N GLN A 350 2.09 -19.30 39.86
CA GLN A 350 2.36 -17.91 39.51
C GLN A 350 2.25 -17.68 37.99
N ARG A 351 2.80 -18.57 37.16
CA ARG A 351 2.68 -18.49 35.70
C ARG A 351 1.23 -18.60 35.23
N LEU A 352 0.46 -19.53 35.78
CA LEU A 352 -0.96 -19.69 35.45
C LEU A 352 -1.79 -18.46 35.83
N VAL A 353 -1.58 -17.92 37.04
CA VAL A 353 -2.24 -16.69 37.49
C VAL A 353 -1.84 -15.51 36.60
N GLN A 354 -0.57 -15.40 36.24
CA GLN A 354 -0.12 -14.35 35.32
C GLN A 354 -0.78 -14.47 33.94
N GLN A 355 -0.91 -15.68 33.38
CA GLN A 355 -1.62 -15.92 32.13
C GLN A 355 -3.09 -15.53 32.21
N GLU A 356 -3.77 -15.87 33.32
CA GLU A 356 -5.17 -15.52 33.52
C GLU A 356 -5.38 -14.01 33.74
N ILE A 357 -4.45 -13.34 34.44
CA ILE A 357 -4.44 -11.87 34.55
C ILE A 357 -4.32 -11.24 33.16
N ILE A 358 -3.41 -11.72 32.32
CA ILE A 358 -3.27 -11.23 30.94
C ILE A 358 -4.58 -11.42 30.18
N ARG A 359 -5.18 -12.62 30.24
CA ARG A 359 -6.42 -12.96 29.55
C ARG A 359 -7.62 -12.13 30.00
N GLN A 360 -7.73 -11.84 31.30
CA GLN A 360 -8.83 -11.05 31.86
C GLN A 360 -8.59 -9.54 31.80
N SER A 361 -7.36 -9.11 31.48
CA SER A 361 -7.04 -7.69 31.37
C SER A 361 -7.90 -7.00 30.30
N PRO A 362 -8.32 -5.75 30.51
CA PRO A 362 -9.12 -5.01 29.55
C PRO A 362 -8.46 -4.98 28.17
N GLU A 363 -9.26 -5.20 27.13
CA GLU A 363 -8.83 -5.02 25.75
C GLU A 363 -8.74 -3.53 25.43
N VAL A 364 -7.61 -3.13 24.86
CA VAL A 364 -7.32 -1.74 24.48
C VAL A 364 -7.07 -1.59 22.98
N GLY A 365 -7.14 -2.68 22.21
CA GLY A 365 -7.04 -2.68 20.76
C GLY A 365 -6.66 -4.05 20.19
N VAL A 366 -6.26 -4.04 18.93
CA VAL A 366 -5.75 -5.22 18.21
C VAL A 366 -4.41 -4.86 17.58
N ASP A 367 -3.39 -5.68 17.84
CA ASP A 367 -2.13 -5.62 17.12
C ASP A 367 -2.29 -6.38 15.79
N ILE A 368 -1.94 -5.72 14.68
CA ILE A 368 -2.00 -6.27 13.32
C ILE A 368 -0.57 -6.33 12.78
N ARG A 369 -0.16 -7.51 12.30
CA ARG A 369 1.14 -7.68 11.65
C ARG A 369 0.96 -8.25 10.25
N VAL A 370 1.45 -7.53 9.24
CA VAL A 370 1.46 -7.97 7.84
C VAL A 370 2.91 -8.29 7.44
N TYR A 371 3.16 -9.49 6.90
CA TYR A 371 4.52 -9.94 6.60
C TYR A 371 4.58 -11.05 5.54
N GLY A 372 5.79 -11.32 5.04
CA GLY A 372 6.03 -12.42 4.11
C GLY A 372 5.44 -12.20 2.72
N GLY A 373 5.24 -10.93 2.33
CA GLY A 373 4.78 -10.52 1.00
C GLY A 373 5.70 -11.04 -0.10
N LYS A 374 5.13 -11.71 -1.12
CA LYS A 374 5.89 -12.17 -2.29
C LYS A 374 4.98 -12.40 -3.51
N TRP A 375 5.56 -12.24 -4.69
CA TRP A 375 4.96 -12.68 -5.95
C TRP A 375 5.10 -14.19 -6.12
N GLU A 376 4.00 -14.87 -6.43
CA GLU A 376 3.97 -16.30 -6.78
C GLU A 376 3.46 -16.44 -8.22
N VAL A 377 4.16 -17.23 -9.03
CA VAL A 377 3.67 -17.67 -10.33
C VAL A 377 2.63 -18.73 -10.06
N MET A 378 1.40 -18.51 -10.51
CA MET A 378 0.33 -19.48 -10.41
C MET A 378 0.31 -20.36 -11.63
#